data_AF-A0A9E2F255-F1
#
_entry.id   AF-A0A9E2F255-F1
#
_cell.length_a   1.000
_cell.length_b   1.000
_cell.length_c   1.000
_cell.angle_alpha   90.00
_cell.angle_beta   90.00
_cell.angle_gamma   90.00
#
_symmetry.space_group_name_H-M   'P 1'
#
loop_
_entity.id
_entity.type
_entity.pdbx_description
1 polymer ?
#
loop_
_entity_poly.entity_id
_entity_poly.type
_entity_poly.pdbx_seq_one_letter_code
_entity_poly.pdbx_strand_id
1 'polypeptide(L)'
;MSHRLSLLQAFAFLLRRDLLLALRNRAEYAMPLLFFVLVITLFPLALGAEPVLLARIAPGIIWVAALLAAMLSLDSIFRSDFDDGSLEQILLSAHP
;
A
#
# COMPACT_ATOMS: atom_id res chain seq x y z
N MET A 1 10.54 -11.81 -36.17
CA MET A 1 11.58 -11.38 -35.20
C MET A 1 11.06 -11.56 -33.78
N SER A 2 11.20 -12.78 -33.24
CA SER A 2 10.74 -13.14 -31.91
C SER A 2 11.79 -12.71 -30.88
N HIS A 3 11.61 -11.54 -30.26
CA HIS A 3 12.41 -11.17 -29.08
C HIS A 3 12.05 -12.15 -27.96
N ARG A 4 12.97 -13.06 -27.64
CA ARG A 4 12.94 -13.84 -26.40
C ARG A 4 13.16 -12.82 -25.26
N LEU A 5 12.07 -12.22 -24.78
CA LEU A 5 12.11 -11.41 -23.58
C LEU A 5 12.66 -12.31 -22.47
N SER A 6 13.83 -11.93 -21.94
CA SER A 6 14.36 -12.57 -20.74
C SER A 6 13.30 -12.46 -19.63
N LEU A 7 13.14 -13.49 -18.79
CA LEU A 7 12.20 -13.45 -17.66
C LEU A 7 12.37 -12.18 -16.81
N LEU A 8 13.61 -11.69 -16.70
CA LEU A 8 13.94 -10.45 -16.00
C LEU A 8 13.37 -9.21 -16.70
N GLN A 9 13.37 -9.18 -18.03
CA GLN A 9 12.80 -8.08 -18.82
C GLN A 9 11.28 -8.08 -18.75
N ALA A 10 10.65 -9.26 -18.79
CA ALA A 10 9.21 -9.40 -18.60
C ALA A 10 8.79 -8.98 -17.18
N PHE A 11 9.52 -9.43 -16.16
CA PHE A 11 9.30 -9.03 -14.76
C PHE A 11 9.43 -7.52 -14.58
N ALA A 12 10.50 -6.90 -15.09
CA ALA A 12 10.72 -5.46 -14.99
C ALA A 12 9.61 -4.67 -15.70
N PHE A 13 9.10 -5.18 -16.84
CA PHE A 13 7.99 -4.54 -17.56
C PHE A 13 6.68 -4.61 -16.78
N LEU A 14 6.36 -5.76 -16.18
CA LEU A 14 5.22 -5.93 -15.28
C LEU A 14 5.33 -5.01 -14.07
N LEU A 15 6.47 -5.02 -13.38
CA LEU A 15 6.71 -4.19 -12.20
C LEU A 15 6.52 -2.70 -12.53
N ARG A 16 7.04 -2.24 -13.67
CA ARG A 16 6.89 -0.85 -14.12
C ARG A 16 5.44 -0.51 -14.43
N ARG A 17 4.72 -1.40 -15.12
CA ARG A 17 3.29 -1.23 -15.44
C ARG A 17 2.47 -1.11 -14.16
N ASP A 18 2.68 -2.03 -13.22
CA ASP A 18 1.92 -2.09 -11.97
C ASP A 18 2.24 -0.89 -11.08
N LEU A 19 3.50 -0.46 -11.04
CA LEU A 19 3.89 0.78 -10.34
C LEU A 19 3.25 2.03 -10.97
N LEU A 20 3.19 2.11 -12.31
CA LEU A 20 2.51 3.21 -13.02
C LEU A 20 0.99 3.21 -12.77
N LEU A 21 0.35 2.04 -12.72
CA LEU A 21 -1.06 1.91 -12.40
C LEU A 21 -1.35 2.30 -10.95
N ALA A 22 -0.52 1.83 -10.00
CA ALA A 22 -0.62 2.19 -8.59
C ALA A 22 -0.46 3.71 -8.37
N LEU A 23 0.43 4.36 -9.13
CA LEU A 23 0.59 5.81 -9.11
C LEU A 23 -0.60 6.59 -9.70
N ARG A 24 -1.42 5.96 -10.56
CA ARG A 24 -2.62 6.58 -11.13
C ARG A 24 -3.79 6.59 -10.14
N ASN A 25 -3.94 5.53 -9.35
CA ASN A 25 -4.89 5.45 -8.23
C ASN A 25 -4.27 5.98 -6.92
N ARG A 26 -3.51 7.07 -7.02
CA ARG A 26 -2.80 7.71 -5.90
C ARG A 26 -3.63 7.99 -4.65
N ALA A 27 -4.93 8.26 -4.81
CA ALA A 27 -5.81 8.57 -3.68
C ALA A 27 -5.98 7.39 -2.71
N GLU A 28 -5.98 6.16 -3.24
CA GLU A 28 -6.26 4.93 -2.50
C GLU A 28 -5.10 4.55 -1.57
N TYR A 29 -3.86 4.73 -2.04
CA TYR A 29 -2.66 4.48 -1.25
C TYR A 29 -2.19 5.70 -0.44
N ALA A 30 -2.52 6.92 -0.87
CA ALA A 30 -2.10 8.13 -0.18
C ALA A 30 -2.68 8.22 1.23
N MET A 31 -3.95 7.83 1.44
CA MET A 31 -4.58 7.96 2.76
C MET A 31 -3.92 7.11 3.85
N PRO A 32 -3.74 5.79 3.66
CA PRO A 32 -3.03 4.95 4.62
C PRO A 32 -1.59 5.41 4.86
N LEU A 33 -0.90 5.88 3.80
CA LEU A 33 0.47 6.36 3.90
C LEU A 33 0.57 7.66 4.70
N LEU A 34 -0.33 8.61 4.46
CA LEU A 34 -0.42 9.85 5.23
C LEU A 34 -0.74 9.55 6.69
N PHE A 35 -1.68 8.65 6.97
CA PHE A 35 -1.98 8.22 8.32
C PHE A 35 -0.75 7.62 9.02
N PHE A 36 -0.02 6.73 8.35
CA PHE A 36 1.22 6.16 8.87
C PHE A 36 2.24 7.25 9.23
N VAL A 37 2.51 8.18 8.31
CA VAL A 37 3.43 9.32 8.53
C VAL A 37 2.97 10.18 9.70
N LEU A 38 1.68 10.44 9.81
CA LEU A 38 1.09 11.22 10.89
C LEU A 38 1.31 10.53 12.24
N VAL A 39 1.06 9.23 12.33
CA VAL A 39 1.28 8.45 13.56
C VAL A 39 2.76 8.46 13.97
N ILE A 40 3.69 8.12 13.07
CA ILE A 40 5.12 8.05 13.42
C ILE A 40 5.73 9.41 13.79
N THR A 41 5.12 10.52 13.33
CA THR A 41 5.56 11.89 13.68
C THR A 41 4.90 12.40 14.95
N LEU A 42 3.63 12.08 15.17
CA LEU A 42 2.87 12.54 16.33
C LEU A 42 3.31 11.86 17.63
N PHE A 43 3.70 10.58 17.58
CA PHE A 43 4.15 9.86 18.77
C PHE A 43 5.39 10.49 19.43
N PRO A 44 6.50 10.75 18.69
CA PRO A 44 7.65 11.49 19.25
C PRO A 44 7.28 12.88 19.76
N LEU A 45 6.36 13.58 19.08
CA LEU A 45 5.90 14.90 19.50
C LEU A 45 5.13 14.84 20.83
N ALA A 46 4.32 13.81 21.04
CA ALA A 46 3.53 13.62 22.26
C ALA A 46 4.35 13.14 23.45
N LEU A 47 5.38 12.32 23.23
CA LEU A 47 6.22 11.74 24.27
C LEU A 47 7.44 12.60 24.63
N GLY A 48 7.77 13.56 23.77
CA GLY A 48 8.98 14.37 23.87
C GLY A 48 10.19 13.71 23.18
N ALA A 49 11.18 14.53 22.85
CA ALA A 49 12.35 14.13 22.09
C ALA A 49 13.44 13.45 22.94
N GLU A 50 13.07 12.52 23.82
CA GLU A 50 14.03 11.75 24.62
C GLU A 50 14.59 10.57 23.81
N PRO A 51 15.88 10.59 23.40
CA PRO A 51 16.40 9.63 22.43
C PRO A 51 16.38 8.18 22.91
N VAL A 52 16.61 7.96 24.22
CA VAL A 52 16.66 6.63 24.82
C VAL A 52 15.27 5.99 24.85
N LEU A 53 14.25 6.77 25.24
CA LEU A 53 12.86 6.32 25.20
C LEU A 53 12.43 6.02 23.77
N LEU A 54 12.68 6.94 22.84
CA LEU A 54 12.35 6.81 21.42
C LEU A 54 12.98 5.57 20.80
N ALA A 55 14.27 5.31 21.02
CA ALA A 55 14.94 4.13 20.50
C ALA A 55 14.30 2.82 21.01
N ARG A 56 13.81 2.81 22.25
CA ARG A 56 13.18 1.64 22.87
C ARG A 56 11.78 1.38 22.32
N ILE A 57 11.00 2.42 22.04
CA ILE A 57 9.58 2.29 21.62
C ILE A 57 9.38 2.36 20.11
N ALA A 58 10.31 2.96 19.35
CA ALA A 58 10.19 3.18 17.91
C ALA A 58 9.85 1.90 17.12
N PRO A 59 10.49 0.73 17.38
CA PRO A 59 10.13 -0.49 16.67
C PRO A 59 8.66 -0.86 16.86
N GLY A 60 8.14 -0.74 18.08
CA GLY A 60 6.74 -1.03 18.39
C GLY A 60 5.79 -0.06 17.71
N ILE A 61 6.10 1.24 17.74
CA ILE A 61 5.28 2.27 17.10
C ILE A 61 5.22 2.05 15.59
N ILE A 62 6.35 1.73 14.95
CA ILE A 62 6.41 1.48 13.50
C ILE A 62 5.51 0.29 13.14
N TRP A 63 5.58 -0.82 13.88
CA TRP A 63 4.74 -1.99 13.61
C TRP A 63 3.25 -1.70 13.84
N VAL A 64 2.90 -1.02 14.93
CA VAL A 64 1.50 -0.66 15.24
C VAL A 64 0.95 0.31 14.19
N ALA A 65 1.70 1.34 13.83
CA ALA A 65 1.31 2.30 12.80
C ALA A 65 1.12 1.61 11.44
N ALA A 66 2.01 0.69 11.07
CA ALA A 66 1.92 -0.07 9.83
C ALA A 66 0.68 -0.96 9.81
N LEU A 67 0.39 -1.66 10.91
CA LEU A 67 -0.81 -2.49 11.04
C LEU A 67 -2.10 -1.67 10.96
N LEU A 68 -2.16 -0.54 11.66
CA LEU A 68 -3.33 0.36 11.61
C LEU A 68 -3.54 0.95 10.21
N ALA A 69 -2.46 1.37 9.55
CA ALA A 69 -2.53 1.84 8.16
C ALA A 69 -2.98 0.72 7.21
N ALA A 70 -2.48 -0.50 7.40
CA ALA A 70 -2.91 -1.66 6.59
C ALA A 70 -4.39 -1.99 6.80
N MET A 71 -4.92 -1.87 8.03
CA MET A 71 -6.35 -2.04 8.28
C MET A 71 -7.19 -0.99 7.54
N LEU A 72 -6.77 0.28 7.55
CA LEU A 72 -7.45 1.34 6.77
C LEU A 72 -7.40 1.08 5.25
N SER A 73 -6.31 0.48 4.76
CA SER A 73 -6.19 0.12 3.34
C SER A 73 -7.07 -1.05 2.94
N LEU A 74 -7.40 -1.96 3.85
CA LEU A 74 -8.26 -3.11 3.56
C LEU A 74 -9.68 -2.68 3.19
N ASP A 75 -10.21 -1.65 3.83
CA ASP A 75 -11.56 -1.13 3.53
C ASP A 75 -11.64 -0.49 2.13
N SER A 76 -10.53 0.04 1.61
CA SER A 76 -10.49 0.63 0.28
C SER A 76 -10.18 -0.37 -0.83
N ILE A 77 -9.45 -1.47 -0.53
CA ILE A 77 -8.83 -2.33 -1.55
C ILE A 77 -9.81 -2.96 -2.55
N PHE A 78 -11.05 -3.23 -2.13
CA PHE A 78 -12.09 -3.81 -3.00
C PHE A 78 -13.11 -2.79 -3.47
N ARG A 79 -13.03 -1.56 -2.97
CA ARG A 79 -14.03 -0.53 -3.24
C ARG A 79 -13.88 0.02 -4.65
N SER A 80 -12.64 0.20 -5.11
CA SER A 80 -12.34 0.58 -6.48
C SER A 80 -12.80 -0.47 -7.49
N ASP A 81 -12.55 -1.75 -7.23
CA ASP A 81 -13.00 -2.88 -8.06
C ASP A 81 -14.54 -3.08 -8.04
N PHE A 82 -15.20 -2.62 -6.98
CA PHE A 82 -16.65 -2.64 -6.87
C PHE A 82 -17.26 -1.49 -7.68
N ASP A 83 -16.73 -0.28 -7.52
CA ASP A 83 -17.23 0.93 -8.19
C ASP A 83 -17.03 0.87 -9.73
N ASP A 84 -16.06 0.10 -10.23
CA ASP A 84 -15.81 -0.08 -11.67
C ASP A 84 -16.50 -1.30 -12.31
N GLY A 85 -17.22 -2.11 -11.52
CA GLY A 85 -17.96 -3.30 -11.97
C GLY A 85 -17.09 -4.53 -12.24
N SER A 86 -15.78 -4.48 -12.01
CA SER A 86 -14.88 -5.62 -12.17
C SER A 86 -15.29 -6.80 -11.29
N LEU A 87 -15.73 -6.53 -10.06
CA LEU A 87 -16.23 -7.55 -9.12
C LEU A 87 -17.44 -8.31 -9.68
N GLU A 88 -18.35 -7.61 -10.34
CA GLU A 88 -19.55 -8.19 -10.96
C GLU A 88 -19.17 -9.04 -12.18
N GLN A 89 -18.17 -8.58 -12.93
CA GLN A 89 -17.66 -9.29 -14.09
C GLN A 89 -16.92 -10.59 -13.70
N ILE A 90 -16.17 -10.58 -12.60
CA ILE A 90 -15.53 -11.78 -12.01
C ILE A 90 -16.61 -12.76 -11.52
N LEU A 91 -17.68 -12.25 -10.88
CA LEU A 91 -18.77 -13.09 -10.40
C LEU A 91 -19.55 -13.79 -11.53
N LEU A 92 -19.63 -13.14 -12.70
CA LEU A 92 -20.31 -13.65 -13.90
C LEU A 92 -19.38 -14.46 -14.82
N SER A 93 -18.06 -14.33 -14.70
CA SER A 93 -17.12 -15.10 -15.51
C SER A 93 -17.09 -16.56 -15.04
N ALA A 94 -17.30 -17.49 -15.97
CA ALA A 94 -17.38 -18.93 -15.69
C ALA A 94 -16.04 -19.60 -15.31
N HIS A 95 -14.97 -18.83 -15.09
CA HIS A 95 -13.66 -19.32 -14.67
C HIS A 95 -13.00 -18.34 -13.68
N PRO A 96 -12.24 -18.85 -12.70
CA PRO A 96 -11.62 -18.07 -11.64
C PRO A 96 -10.47 -17.17 -12.14
#